data_AF-A0A521P476-F1
#
_entry.id   AF-A0A521P476-F1
#
_cell.length_a   1.000
_cell.length_b   1.000
_cell.length_c   1.000
_cell.angle_alpha   90.00
_cell.angle_beta   90.00
_cell.angle_gamma   90.00
#
_symmetry.space_group_name_H-M   'P 1'
#
loop_
_entity.id
_entity.type
_entity.pdbx_description
1 polymer ?
#
loop_
_entity_poly.entity_id
_entity_poly.type
_entity_poly.pdbx_seq_one_letter_code
_entity_poly.pdbx_strand_id
1 'polypeptide(L)' 'MAEVKKVLKEYKAAKKAGTAAAEPSTSTILLVILAILLPPLAVYLHEGTINGKFWLSLLLTLLFWLPGVIYALFVVLT' A
#
# COMPACT_ATOMS: atom_id res chain seq x y z
N MET A 1 -6.95 -23.42 -29.97
CA MET A 1 -6.23 -22.20 -29.53
C MET A 1 -7.15 -21.05 -29.08
N ALA A 2 -8.43 -21.01 -29.50
CA ALA A 2 -9.40 -20.01 -29.06
C ALA A 2 -9.84 -20.19 -27.59
N GLU A 3 -10.11 -21.44 -27.17
CA GLU A 3 -10.46 -21.80 -25.78
C GLU A 3 -9.42 -21.33 -24.75
N VAL A 4 -8.13 -21.59 -25.02
CA VAL A 4 -7.03 -21.28 -24.10
C VAL A 4 -6.93 -19.78 -23.80
N LYS A 5 -7.20 -18.92 -24.80
CA LYS A 5 -7.16 -17.46 -24.63
C LYS A 5 -8.30 -16.96 -23.73
N LYS A 6 -9.45 -17.65 -23.75
CA LYS A 6 -10.60 -17.33 -22.89
C LYS A 6 -10.32 -17.70 -21.43
N VAL A 7 -9.78 -18.90 -21.20
CA VAL A 7 -9.37 -19.39 -19.88
C VAL A 7 -8.27 -18.51 -19.27
N LEU A 8 -7.29 -18.05 -20.05
CA LEU A 8 -6.26 -17.13 -19.56
C LEU A 8 -6.81 -15.73 -19.21
N LYS A 9 -7.87 -15.28 -19.89
CA LYS A 9 -8.53 -14.00 -19.59
C LYS A 9 -9.29 -14.08 -18.27
N GLU A 10 -9.97 -15.20 -18.02
CA GLU A 10 -10.65 -15.49 -16.75
C GLU A 10 -9.63 -15.68 -15.60
N TYR A 11 -8.52 -16.40 -15.84
CA TYR A 11 -7.45 -16.55 -14.84
C TYR A 11 -6.77 -15.22 -14.50
N LYS A 12 -6.59 -14.31 -15.48
CA LYS A 12 -6.03 -12.97 -15.23
C LYS A 12 -7.03 -12.06 -14.50
N ALA A 13 -8.33 -12.15 -14.78
CA ALA A 13 -9.35 -11.44 -14.03
C ALA A 13 -9.45 -11.94 -12.58
N ALA A 14 -9.42 -13.26 -12.39
CA ALA A 14 -9.40 -13.91 -11.09
C ALA A 14 -8.11 -13.64 -10.32
N LYS A 15 -6.94 -13.54 -10.98
CA LYS A 15 -5.67 -13.18 -10.33
C LYS A 15 -5.60 -11.68 -10.01
N LYS A 16 -6.17 -10.80 -10.85
CA LYS A 16 -6.30 -9.37 -10.57
C LYS A 16 -7.25 -9.10 -9.41
N ALA A 17 -8.26 -9.95 -9.22
CA ALA A 17 -9.13 -9.95 -8.03
C ALA A 17 -8.51 -10.72 -6.84
N GLY A 18 -7.70 -11.74 -7.08
CA GLY A 18 -7.07 -12.60 -6.06
C GLY A 18 -5.82 -12.00 -5.42
N THR A 19 -5.11 -11.10 -6.12
CA THR A 19 -4.13 -10.19 -5.50
C THR A 19 -4.81 -8.99 -4.82
N ALA A 20 -6.15 -8.88 -4.96
CA ALA A 20 -7.00 -7.90 -4.27
C ALA A 20 -7.93 -8.56 -3.23
N ALA A 21 -7.72 -9.84 -2.93
CA ALA A 21 -8.44 -10.60 -1.90
C ALA A 21 -7.54 -10.88 -0.69
N ALA A 22 -6.79 -9.87 -0.25
CA ALA A 22 -6.31 -9.81 1.12
C ALA A 22 -7.20 -8.81 1.86
N GLU A 23 -8.30 -9.34 2.40
CA GLU A 23 -9.01 -8.86 3.59
C GLU A 23 -8.99 -7.34 3.85
N PRO A 24 -10.14 -6.63 3.79
CA PRO A 24 -10.22 -5.21 4.19
C PRO A 24 -9.82 -4.94 5.66
N SER A 25 -9.65 -6.00 6.46
CA SER A 25 -9.11 -6.02 7.80
C SER A 25 -7.58 -6.18 7.83
N THR A 26 -6.99 -7.14 7.11
CA THR A 26 -5.54 -7.41 7.18
C THR A 26 -4.69 -6.37 6.45
N SER A 27 -5.15 -5.86 5.29
CA SER A 27 -4.37 -4.89 4.51
C SER A 27 -4.20 -3.55 5.22
N THR A 28 -5.26 -3.05 5.88
CA THR A 28 -5.21 -1.81 6.66
C THR A 28 -4.37 -1.99 7.93
N ILE A 29 -4.53 -3.11 8.65
CA ILE A 29 -3.73 -3.39 9.86
C ILE A 29 -2.25 -3.54 9.51
N LEU A 30 -1.92 -4.23 8.42
CA LEU A 30 -0.55 -4.31 7.90
C LEU A 30 0.00 -2.93 7.56
N LEU A 31 -0.76 -2.08 6.87
CA LEU A 31 -0.35 -0.71 6.54
C LEU A 31 -0.13 0.14 7.81
N VAL A 32 -0.96 -0.02 8.84
CA VAL A 32 -0.79 0.68 10.12
C VAL A 32 0.47 0.21 10.86
N ILE A 33 0.73 -1.10 10.89
CA ILE A 33 1.97 -1.66 11.48
C ILE A 33 3.20 -1.17 10.69
N LEU A 34 3.13 -1.21 9.36
CA LEU A 34 4.16 -0.65 8.47
C LEU A 34 4.32 0.85 8.68
N ALA A 35 3.25 1.61 8.94
CA ALA A 35 3.30 3.04 9.17
C ALA A 35 4.06 3.40 10.45
N ILE A 36 4.08 2.49 11.44
CA ILE A 36 4.82 2.64 12.69
C ILE A 36 6.27 2.15 12.55
N LEU A 37 6.51 1.05 11.83
CA LEU A 37 7.83 0.44 11.68
C LEU A 37 8.68 1.11 10.58
N LEU A 38 8.06 1.44 9.45
CA LEU A 38 8.66 2.02 8.25
C LEU A 38 7.66 3.00 7.59
N PRO A 39 7.51 4.21 8.14
CA PRO A 39 6.51 5.19 7.70
C PRO A 39 6.50 5.47 6.18
N PRO A 40 7.66 5.62 5.51
CA PRO A 40 7.69 5.89 4.06
C PRO A 40 7.18 4.71 3.22
N LEU A 41 7.41 3.48 3.67
CA LEU A 41 6.98 2.27 2.96
C LEU A 41 5.47 2.09 3.04
N ALA A 42 4.85 2.40 4.18
CA ALA A 42 3.39 2.39 4.30
C ALA A 42 2.72 3.41 3.39
N VAL A 43 3.25 4.64 3.34
CA VAL A 43 2.74 5.71 2.45
C VAL A 43 2.92 5.31 0.98
N TYR A 44 4.07 4.73 0.62
CA TYR A 44 4.32 4.26 -0.75
C TYR A 44 3.38 3.13 -1.16
N LEU A 45 3.15 2.16 -0.27
CA LEU A 45 2.26 1.02 -0.56
C LEU A 45 0.79 1.44 -0.61
N HIS A 46 0.41 2.46 0.17
CA HIS A 46 -0.92 3.04 0.17
C HIS A 46 -1.19 3.93 -1.07
N GLU A 47 -0.27 4.84 -1.43
CA GLU A 47 -0.42 5.71 -2.61
C GLU A 47 -0.06 5.01 -3.93
N GLY A 48 0.68 3.91 -3.89
CA GLY A 48 1.17 3.18 -5.08
C GLY A 48 2.14 3.97 -5.96
N THR A 49 2.49 5.21 -5.58
CA THR A 49 3.31 6.14 -6.36
C THR A 49 4.21 6.97 -5.44
N ILE A 50 5.44 7.26 -5.90
CA ILE A 50 6.37 8.13 -5.16
C ILE A 50 5.98 9.58 -5.44
N ASN A 51 5.10 10.13 -4.59
CA ASN A 51 4.69 11.54 -4.63
C ASN A 51 5.39 12.37 -3.54
N GLY A 52 5.07 13.67 -3.49
CA GLY A 52 5.51 14.56 -2.43
C GLY A 52 5.16 14.07 -1.02
N LYS A 53 4.10 13.26 -0.85
CA LYS A 53 3.75 12.65 0.44
C LYS A 53 4.80 11.64 0.93
N PHE A 54 5.35 10.84 0.01
CA PHE A 54 6.46 9.92 0.33
C PHE A 54 7.70 10.69 0.78
N TRP A 55 8.09 11.71 0.01
CA TRP A 55 9.24 12.55 0.34
C TRP A 55 9.06 13.32 1.64
N LEU A 56 7.85 13.84 1.90
CA LEU A 56 7.53 14.50 3.16
C LEU A 56 7.62 13.52 4.33
N SER A 57 7.05 12.32 4.19
CA SER A 57 7.15 11.28 5.23
C SER A 57 8.61 10.88 5.50
N LEU A 58 9.43 10.74 4.45
CA LEU A 58 10.84 10.39 4.53
C LEU A 58 11.65 11.49 5.23
N LEU A 59 11.41 12.74 4.85
CA LEU A 59 12.10 13.90 5.41
C LEU A 59 11.70 14.14 6.87
N LEU A 60 10.42 13.95 7.21
CA LEU A 60 9.95 13.94 8.60
C LEU A 60 10.63 12.81 9.38
N THR A 61 10.67 11.58 8.89
CA THR A 61 11.35 10.48 9.59
C THR A 61 12.85 10.71 9.80
N LEU A 62 13.50 11.44 8.89
CA LEU A 62 14.92 11.78 9.00
C LEU A 62 15.20 12.89 10.03
N LEU A 63 14.30 13.88 10.14
CA LEU A 63 14.44 14.97 11.11
C LEU A 63 13.96 14.57 12.51
N PHE A 64 12.81 13.87 12.60
CA PHE A 64 12.18 13.37 13.82
C PHE A 64 11.24 12.20 13.50
N TRP A 65 11.50 11.01 14.05
CA TRP A 65 10.69 9.80 13.77
C TRP A 65 9.20 9.96 14.07
N LEU A 66 8.86 10.60 15.20
CA LEU A 66 7.47 10.78 15.67
C LEU A 66 6.53 11.47 14.66
N PRO A 67 6.83 12.69 14.16
CA PRO A 67 5.97 13.36 13.20
C PRO A 67 5.81 12.58 11.89
N GLY A 68 6.82 11.80 11.48
CA GLY A 68 6.73 10.91 10.31
C GLY A 68 5.68 9.82 10.49
N VAL A 69 5.61 9.19 11.66
CA VAL A 69 4.60 8.17 12.00
C VAL A 69 3.19 8.77 12.01
N ILE A 70 3.00 9.95 12.62
CA ILE A 70 1.69 10.62 12.67
C ILE A 70 1.20 10.96 11.26
N TYR A 71 2.09 11.47 10.41
CA TYR A 71 1.75 11.77 9.02
C TYR A 71 1.38 10.51 8.22
N ALA A 72 2.14 9.42 8.38
CA ALA A 72 1.85 8.15 7.71
C ALA A 72 0.50 7.57 8.15
N LEU A 73 0.17 7.62 9.45
CA LEU A 73 -1.14 7.23 9.96
C LEU A 73 -2.27 8.11 9.41
N PHE A 74 -2.06 9.42 9.33
CA PHE A 74 -3.06 10.34 8.77
C PHE A 74 -3.33 10.04 7.30
N VAL A 75 -2.30 9.74 6.51
CA VAL A 75 -2.43 9.36 5.09
C VAL A 75 -3.06 7.99 4.90
N VAL A 76 -2.76 7.01 5.76
CA VAL A 76 -3.34 5.65 5.65
C VAL A 76 -4.80 5.60 6.11
N LEU A 77 -5.17 6.44 7.07
CA LEU A 77 -6.51 6.47 7.67
C LEU A 77 -7.47 7.46 6.97
N THR A 78 -6.98 8.29 6.06
CA THR A 78 -7.77 9.28 5.29
C THR A 78 -7.87 8.87 3.83
#